data_AF-A0A959P8P2-F1
#
_entry.id   AF-A0A959P8P2-F1
#
_cell.length_a   1.000
_cell.length_b   1.000
_cell.length_c   1.000
_cell.angle_alpha   90.00
_cell.angle_beta   90.00
_cell.angle_gamma   90.00
#
_symmetry.space_group_name_H-M   'P 1'
#
loop_
_entity.id
_entity.type
_entity.pdbx_description
1 polymer ?
#
loop_
_entity_poly.entity_id
_entity_poly.type
_entity_poly.pdbx_seq_one_letter_code
_entity_poly.pdbx_strand_id
1 'polypeptide(L)'
;MKLILTISRILVGSLFIVSGLIKANDALGFKYKLEEYFEPGALNLTFLEPFALELAIFVCVAEVLLGIALLTGAKAKLTAALSLLMMLFFTWLTYYTHTCDPHGVTQVVNAAGEVEE
;
A
#
# COMPACT_ATOMS: atom_id res chain seq x y z
N MET A 1 8.41 -29.14 -8.42
CA MET A 1 7.43 -28.06 -8.67
C MET A 1 6.52 -27.77 -7.47
N LYS A 2 5.85 -28.76 -6.86
CA LYS A 2 4.94 -28.51 -5.70
C LYS A 2 5.64 -27.88 -4.48
N LEU A 3 6.89 -28.27 -4.19
CA LEU A 3 7.66 -27.72 -3.07
C LEU A 3 7.91 -26.20 -3.22
N ILE A 4 8.35 -25.76 -4.41
CA ILE A 4 8.60 -24.34 -4.69
C ILE A 4 7.32 -23.52 -4.56
N LEU A 5 6.21 -24.01 -5.09
CA LEU A 5 4.91 -23.34 -4.97
C LEU A 5 4.46 -23.21 -3.49
N THR A 6 4.66 -24.26 -2.68
CA THR A 6 4.34 -24.22 -1.25
C THR A 6 5.23 -23.23 -0.50
N ILE A 7 6.53 -23.22 -0.77
CA ILE A 7 7.48 -22.29 -0.14
C ILE A 7 7.15 -20.85 -0.53
N SER A 8 6.98 -20.57 -1.83
CA SER A 8 6.62 -19.23 -2.32
C SER A 8 5.30 -18.76 -1.71
N ARG A 9 4.30 -19.64 -1.59
CA ARG A 9 3.01 -19.30 -0.97
C ARG A 9 3.16 -18.94 0.51
N ILE A 10 3.95 -19.71 1.26
CA ILE A 10 4.20 -19.43 2.68
C ILE A 10 4.93 -18.10 2.82
N LEU A 11 6.01 -17.89 2.05
CA LEU A 11 6.80 -16.67 2.11
C LEU A 11 6.01 -15.42 1.71
N VAL A 12 5.34 -15.44 0.56
CA VAL A 12 4.57 -14.28 0.07
C VAL A 12 3.36 -14.02 0.97
N GLY A 13 2.65 -15.07 1.41
CA GLY A 13 1.50 -14.93 2.30
C GLY A 13 1.89 -14.34 3.66
N SER A 14 2.98 -14.82 4.27
CA SER A 14 3.47 -14.26 5.53
C SER A 14 4.03 -12.84 5.38
N LEU A 15 4.70 -12.54 4.26
CA LEU A 15 5.15 -11.18 3.94
C LEU A 15 3.99 -10.19 3.86
N PHE A 16 2.89 -10.54 3.19
CA PHE A 16 1.69 -9.69 3.11
C PHE A 16 1.06 -9.45 4.48
N ILE A 17 0.97 -10.49 5.34
CA ILE A 17 0.43 -10.33 6.69
C ILE A 17 1.31 -9.38 7.51
N VAL A 18 2.63 -9.61 7.53
CA VAL A 18 3.56 -8.76 8.29
C VAL A 18 3.54 -7.33 7.76
N SER A 19 3.52 -7.14 6.43
CA SER A 19 3.47 -5.81 5.81
C SER A 19 2.18 -5.06 6.18
N GLY A 20 1.02 -5.71 6.07
CA GLY A 20 -0.25 -5.10 6.39
C GLY A 20 -0.40 -4.77 7.88
N LEU A 21 0.15 -5.61 8.77
CA LEU A 21 0.16 -5.33 10.21
C LEU A 21 1.07 -4.15 10.57
N ILE A 22 2.24 -4.03 9.94
CA ILE A 22 3.14 -2.88 10.17
C ILE A 22 2.47 -1.59 9.68
N LYS A 23 1.85 -1.60 8.49
CA LYS A 23 1.11 -0.43 7.98
C LYS A 23 -0.11 -0.11 8.83
N ALA A 24 -0.78 -1.11 9.41
CA ALA A 24 -1.89 -0.87 10.32
C ALA A 24 -1.42 -0.27 11.67
N ASN A 25 -0.20 -0.59 12.10
CA ASN A 25 0.41 0.02 13.30
C ASN A 25 0.76 1.50 13.09
N ASP A 26 1.05 1.91 11.86
CA ASP A 26 1.28 3.31 11.48
C ASP A 26 0.42 3.71 10.26
N ALA A 27 -0.90 3.72 10.48
CA ALA A 27 -1.86 4.06 9.43
C ALA A 27 -1.77 5.55 9.01
N LEU A 28 -1.30 6.42 9.90
CA LEU A 28 -1.13 7.85 9.62
C LEU A 28 0.06 8.08 8.68
N GLY A 29 1.20 7.45 8.93
CA GLY A 29 2.34 7.49 8.01
C GLY A 29 1.97 6.98 6.61
N PHE A 30 1.16 5.91 6.55
CA PHE A 30 0.69 5.39 5.27
C PHE A 30 -0.31 6.33 4.57
N LYS A 31 -1.18 7.02 5.30
CA LYS A 31 -2.08 8.05 4.77
C LYS A 31 -1.28 9.16 4.09
N TYR A 32 -0.25 9.72 4.73
CA TYR A 32 0.55 10.80 4.14
C TYR A 32 1.17 10.39 2.80
N LYS A 33 1.59 9.11 2.67
CA LYS A 33 2.07 8.59 1.39
C LYS A 33 1.00 8.45 0.33
N LEU A 34 -0.24 8.15 0.70
CA LEU A 34 -1.36 8.17 -0.24
C LEU A 34 -1.73 9.59 -0.66
N GLU A 35 -1.68 10.56 0.25
CA GLU A 35 -1.92 11.98 -0.08
C GLU A 35 -0.89 12.48 -1.10
N GLU A 36 0.39 12.18 -0.90
CA GLU A 36 1.48 12.48 -1.84
C GLU A 36 1.24 11.88 -3.23
N TYR A 37 0.61 10.70 -3.33
CA TYR A 37 0.24 10.11 -4.61
C TYR A 37 -0.95 10.81 -5.29
N PHE A 38 -1.83 11.45 -4.54
CA PHE A 38 -3.02 12.13 -5.06
C PHE A 38 -2.76 13.60 -5.44
N GLU A 39 -1.65 14.16 -5.02
CA GLU A 39 -1.26 15.54 -5.31
C GLU A 39 -1.24 15.83 -6.83
N PRO A 40 -1.38 17.12 -7.22
CA PRO A 40 -1.35 17.55 -8.62
C PRO A 40 -0.08 17.17 -9.38
N GLY A 41 1.06 17.00 -8.69
CA GLY A 41 2.34 16.58 -9.25
C GLY A 41 2.44 15.08 -9.57
N ALA A 42 1.51 14.28 -9.03
CA ALA A 42 1.41 12.85 -9.26
C ALA A 42 0.11 12.53 -10.01
N LEU A 43 -0.87 11.88 -9.37
CA LEU A 43 -2.09 11.44 -10.06
C LEU A 43 -3.09 12.57 -10.32
N ASN A 44 -2.90 13.75 -9.72
CA ASN A 44 -3.83 14.88 -9.82
C ASN A 44 -5.28 14.50 -9.47
N LEU A 45 -5.42 13.72 -8.38
CA LEU A 45 -6.69 13.24 -7.84
C LEU A 45 -6.97 13.88 -6.48
N THR A 46 -6.88 15.20 -6.41
CA THR A 46 -7.04 15.99 -5.17
C THR A 46 -8.38 15.75 -4.46
N PHE A 47 -9.41 15.28 -5.16
CA PHE A 47 -10.70 14.91 -4.55
C PHE A 47 -10.63 13.67 -3.63
N LEU A 48 -9.57 12.84 -3.74
CA LEU A 48 -9.35 11.64 -2.93
C LEU A 48 -8.51 11.91 -1.68
N GLU A 49 -7.84 13.06 -1.58
CA GLU A 49 -7.09 13.48 -0.39
C GLU A 49 -7.90 13.36 0.92
N PRO A 50 -9.14 13.88 1.03
CA PRO A 50 -9.91 13.76 2.27
C PRO A 50 -10.31 12.32 2.60
N PHE A 51 -10.26 11.40 1.63
CA PHE A 51 -10.55 9.98 1.80
C PHE A 51 -9.28 9.11 1.92
N ALA A 52 -8.10 9.74 1.99
CA ALA A 52 -6.82 9.04 2.00
C ALA A 52 -6.68 8.14 3.24
N LEU A 53 -7.24 8.54 4.39
CA LEU A 53 -7.17 7.74 5.62
C LEU A 53 -8.02 6.47 5.50
N GLU A 54 -9.25 6.60 5.00
CA GLU A 54 -10.14 5.47 4.76
C GLU A 54 -9.54 4.50 3.74
N LEU A 55 -8.92 5.03 2.67
CA LEU A 55 -8.23 4.22 1.68
C LEU A 55 -6.98 3.53 2.24
N ALA A 56 -6.19 4.22 3.07
CA ALA A 56 -5.03 3.64 3.75
C ALA A 56 -5.44 2.42 4.59
N ILE A 57 -6.46 2.59 5.44
CA ILE A 57 -6.99 1.51 6.28
C ILE A 57 -7.57 0.38 5.42
N PHE A 58 -8.33 0.72 4.38
CA PHE A 58 -8.91 -0.28 3.48
C PHE A 58 -7.85 -1.15 2.81
N VAL A 59 -6.78 -0.54 2.30
CA VAL A 59 -5.65 -1.25 1.67
C VAL A 59 -4.91 -2.12 2.69
N CYS A 60 -4.66 -1.62 3.91
CA CYS A 60 -4.02 -2.42 4.96
C CYS A 60 -4.84 -3.67 5.31
N VAL A 61 -6.15 -3.53 5.49
CA VAL A 61 -7.04 -4.66 5.79
C VAL A 61 -7.07 -5.63 4.60
N ALA A 62 -7.18 -5.13 3.38
CA ALA A 62 -7.15 -5.95 2.17
C ALA A 62 -5.84 -6.75 2.06
N GLU A 63 -4.70 -6.14 2.36
CA GLU A 63 -3.38 -6.77 2.33
C GLU A 63 -3.27 -7.93 3.34
N VAL A 64 -3.71 -7.73 4.59
CA VAL A 64 -3.72 -8.80 5.61
C VAL A 64 -4.66 -9.93 5.20
N LEU A 65 -5.87 -9.60 4.72
CA LEU A 65 -6.84 -10.61 4.27
C LEU A 65 -6.32 -11.42 3.07
N LEU A 66 -5.68 -10.78 2.10
CA LEU A 66 -5.04 -11.45 0.96
C LEU A 66 -3.87 -12.33 1.43
N GLY A 67 -3.08 -11.89 2.41
CA GLY A 67 -2.01 -12.68 3.01
C GLY A 67 -2.53 -13.96 3.68
N ILE A 68 -3.59 -13.86 4.49
CA ILE A 68 -4.26 -15.01 5.12
C ILE A 68 -4.87 -15.93 4.05
N ALA A 69 -5.53 -15.38 3.04
CA ALA A 69 -6.11 -16.15 1.94
C ALA A 69 -5.03 -16.90 1.12
N LEU A 70 -3.85 -16.32 0.94
CA LEU A 70 -2.70 -16.99 0.32
C LEU A 70 -2.21 -18.18 1.17
N LEU A 71 -2.04 -17.98 2.49
CA LEU A 71 -1.59 -19.05 3.40
C LEU A 71 -2.59 -20.20 3.51
N THR A 72 -3.88 -19.89 3.63
CA THR A 72 -4.95 -20.89 3.66
C THR A 72 -5.17 -21.57 2.32
N GLY A 73 -4.74 -20.94 1.21
CA GLY A 73 -4.93 -21.47 -0.14
C GLY A 73 -6.35 -21.28 -0.67
N ALA A 74 -7.16 -20.46 0.02
CA ALA A 74 -8.50 -20.10 -0.43
C ALA A 74 -8.41 -19.35 -1.76
N LYS A 75 -9.05 -19.89 -2.81
CA LYS A 75 -9.06 -19.35 -4.18
C LYS A 75 -7.69 -18.82 -4.64
N ALA A 76 -6.64 -19.64 -4.49
CA ALA A 76 -5.24 -19.24 -4.74
C ALA A 76 -4.98 -18.47 -6.04
N LYS A 77 -5.67 -18.78 -7.15
CA LYS A 77 -5.54 -18.03 -8.42
C LYS A 77 -6.04 -16.58 -8.31
N LEU A 78 -7.16 -16.36 -7.63
CA LEU A 78 -7.72 -15.02 -7.44
C LEU A 78 -6.86 -14.22 -6.47
N THR A 79 -6.51 -14.81 -5.33
CA THR A 79 -5.70 -14.13 -4.31
C THR A 79 -4.32 -13.75 -4.86
N ALA A 80 -3.66 -14.67 -5.59
CA ALA A 80 -2.39 -14.36 -6.24
C ALA A 80 -2.52 -13.27 -7.31
N ALA A 81 -3.60 -13.26 -8.10
CA ALA A 81 -3.85 -12.22 -9.09
C ALA A 81 -4.08 -10.84 -8.44
N LEU A 82 -4.86 -10.78 -7.37
CA LEU A 82 -5.11 -9.53 -6.62
C LEU A 82 -3.85 -9.03 -5.92
N SER A 83 -3.07 -9.91 -5.27
CA SER A 83 -1.78 -9.57 -4.67
C SER A 83 -0.80 -9.03 -5.71
N LEU A 84 -0.74 -9.64 -6.89
CA LEU A 84 0.12 -9.19 -7.98
C LEU A 84 -0.35 -7.84 -8.55
N LEU A 85 -1.65 -7.65 -8.73
CA LEU A 85 -2.22 -6.38 -9.16
C LEU A 85 -1.89 -5.26 -8.17
N MET A 86 -2.05 -5.51 -6.87
CA MET A 86 -1.74 -4.53 -5.83
C MET A 86 -0.25 -4.16 -5.82
N MET A 87 0.63 -5.16 -5.93
CA MET A 87 2.07 -4.91 -6.03
C MET A 87 2.44 -4.13 -7.28
N LEU A 88 1.91 -4.49 -8.45
CA LEU A 88 2.19 -3.78 -9.70
C LEU A 88 1.65 -2.35 -9.67
N PHE A 89 0.45 -2.15 -9.13
CA PHE A 89 -0.16 -0.84 -8.98
C PHE A 89 0.72 0.09 -8.14
N PHE A 90 1.07 -0.31 -6.92
CA PHE A 90 1.93 0.50 -6.05
C PHE A 90 3.34 0.68 -6.63
N THR A 91 3.90 -0.35 -7.28
CA THR A 91 5.22 -0.23 -7.93
C THR A 91 5.19 0.79 -9.06
N TRP A 92 4.15 0.78 -9.88
CA TRP A 92 3.97 1.76 -10.94
C TRP A 92 3.75 3.16 -10.38
N LEU A 93 2.93 3.31 -9.34
CA LEU A 93 2.73 4.61 -8.66
C LEU A 93 4.04 5.18 -8.15
N THR A 94 4.82 4.39 -7.39
CA THR A 94 6.12 4.81 -6.87
C THR A 94 7.09 5.19 -7.99
N TYR A 95 7.10 4.45 -9.09
CA TYR A 95 7.94 4.79 -10.25
C TYR A 95 7.48 6.09 -10.93
N TYR A 96 6.18 6.27 -11.07
CA TYR A 96 5.59 7.46 -11.68
C TYR A 96 5.87 8.72 -10.85
N THR A 97 5.64 8.67 -9.54
CA THR A 97 5.91 9.81 -8.66
C THR A 97 7.39 10.16 -8.59
N HIS A 98 8.28 9.15 -8.56
CA HIS A 98 9.73 9.39 -8.58
C HIS A 98 10.23 10.07 -9.87
N THR A 99 9.58 9.86 -11.01
CA THR A 99 10.03 10.44 -12.30
C THR A 99 9.38 11.78 -12.63
N CYS A 100 8.18 12.04 -12.10
CA CYS A 100 7.43 13.26 -12.37
C CYS A 100 7.55 14.35 -11.28
N ASP A 101 8.03 14.03 -10.07
CA ASP A 101 8.21 15.01 -8.99
C ASP A 101 9.68 15.10 -8.51
N PRO A 102 10.45 16.13 -8.93
CA PRO A 102 11.83 16.34 -8.49
C PRO A 102 11.97 16.91 -7.06
N HIS A 103 10.87 17.33 -6.41
CA HIS A 103 10.87 18.09 -5.16
C HIS A 103 9.82 17.64 -4.13
N GLY A 104 9.38 16.37 -4.16
CA GLY A 104 8.41 15.76 -3.24
C GLY A 104 8.84 15.74 -1.77
N VAL A 105 8.92 16.90 -1.15
CA VAL A 105 9.06 17.11 0.28
C VAL A 105 7.84 17.89 0.74
N THR A 106 6.67 17.26 0.70
CA THR A 106 5.49 17.84 1.33
C THR A 106 5.72 17.80 2.85
N GLN A 107 5.84 18.98 3.47
CA GLN A 107 6.00 19.06 4.91
C GLN A 107 4.72 18.60 5.59
N VAL A 108 4.85 17.62 6.48
CA VAL A 108 3.74 17.13 7.30
C VAL A 108 3.41 18.24 8.29
N VAL A 109 2.39 19.04 7.98
CA VAL A 109 1.95 20.13 8.84
C VAL A 109 0.77 19.63 9.67
N ASN A 110 0.96 19.60 10.99
CA ASN A 110 -0.09 19.30 11.95
C ASN A 110 -1.21 20.35 11.88
N ALA A 111 -2.38 20.04 12.46
CA ALA A 111 -3.55 20.94 12.52
C ALA A 111 -3.29 22.32 13.18
N ALA A 112 -2.11 22.52 13.77
CA ALA A 112 -1.62 23.76 14.37
C ALA A 112 -0.65 24.57 13.47
N GLY A 113 -0.31 24.10 12.27
CA GLY A 113 0.67 24.76 11.39
C GLY A 113 2.14 24.38 11.67
N GLU A 114 2.37 23.36 12.49
CA GLU A 114 3.72 22.92 12.90
C GLU A 114 4.17 21.71 12.09
N VAL A 115 5.42 21.75 11.64
CA VAL A 115 6.07 20.66 10.89
C VAL A 115 6.40 19.53 11.87
N GLU A 116 5.82 18.34 11.68
CA GLU A 116 6.29 17.13 12.36
C GLU A 116 7.59 16.67 11.69
N GLU A 117 8.71 16.79 12.40
CA GLU A 117 9.99 16.13 12.06
C GLU A 117 9.98 14.63 12.41
#